data_AF-A0A0C3GTK3-F1
#
_entry.id   AF-A0A0C3GTK3-F1
#
_cell.length_a   1.000
_cell.length_b   1.000
_cell.length_c   1.000
_cell.angle_alpha   90.00
_cell.angle_beta   90.00
_cell.angle_gamma   90.00
#
_symmetry.space_group_name_H-M   'P 1'
#
loop_
_entity.id
_entity.type
_entity.pdbx_description
1 polymer ?
#
loop_
_entity_poly.entity_id
_entity_poly.type
_entity_poly.pdbx_seq_one_letter_code
_entity_poly.pdbx_strand_id
1 'polypeptide(L)'
;MPRSIVLILGSGANVGRSVARKFATDGSLVAISARSLENGISPEGYITIKADYSHRDAIPTVFDYLKATAGIPNVVIYNAQHAVQGFEELPATAKKVFIYTGNILNSTVLPVPAFFTLGIGKAASAYWLGASDLNYSKKGFRFYYADERTLEGAPVLGDIDAEAHADFYKQLVDGQDSSIPWLATFASGRGYVNFPRT
;
A
#
# COMPACT_ATOMS: atom_id res chain seq x y z
N MET A 1 -27.83 -7.33 3.32
CA MET A 1 -26.73 -6.35 3.20
C MET A 1 -26.38 -6.20 1.72
N PRO A 2 -26.12 -4.98 1.20
CA PRO A 2 -25.65 -4.81 -0.17
C PRO A 2 -24.30 -5.52 -0.34
N ARG A 3 -24.10 -6.16 -1.48
CA ARG A 3 -22.89 -6.93 -1.81
C ARG A 3 -21.73 -5.96 -2.10
N SER A 4 -20.62 -6.08 -1.38
CA SER A 4 -19.42 -5.27 -1.64
C SER A 4 -18.77 -5.66 -2.98
N ILE A 5 -18.25 -4.67 -3.70
CA ILE A 5 -17.52 -4.81 -4.96
C ILE A 5 -16.06 -4.46 -4.69
N VAL A 6 -15.20 -5.47 -4.73
CA VAL A 6 -13.77 -5.39 -4.39
C VAL A 6 -12.96 -5.40 -5.67
N LEU A 7 -12.15 -4.37 -5.90
CA LEU A 7 -11.21 -4.27 -7.01
C LEU A 7 -9.77 -4.50 -6.50
N ILE A 8 -9.08 -5.49 -7.04
CA ILE A 8 -7.67 -5.78 -6.73
C ILE A 8 -6.81 -5.45 -7.94
N LEU A 9 -6.04 -4.37 -7.83
CA LEU A 9 -5.09 -3.90 -8.83
C LEU A 9 -3.75 -4.64 -8.65
N GLY A 10 -3.23 -5.21 -9.72
CA GLY A 10 -1.95 -5.95 -9.72
C GLY A 10 -2.07 -7.38 -9.21
N SER A 11 -3.19 -8.07 -9.44
CA SER A 11 -3.48 -9.42 -8.92
C SER A 11 -2.74 -10.54 -9.68
N GLY A 12 -1.41 -10.51 -9.64
CA GLY A 12 -0.56 -11.60 -10.14
C GLY A 12 -0.74 -12.91 -9.35
N ALA A 13 -0.04 -13.97 -9.76
CA ALA A 13 -0.25 -15.36 -9.33
C ALA A 13 -0.12 -15.66 -7.82
N ASN A 14 0.25 -14.67 -6.99
CA ASN A 14 0.56 -14.82 -5.57
C ASN A 14 -0.52 -14.15 -4.68
N VAL A 15 -0.15 -13.08 -3.97
CA VAL A 15 -0.96 -12.44 -2.91
C VAL A 15 -2.35 -12.00 -3.39
N GLY A 16 -2.44 -11.40 -4.58
CA GLY A 16 -3.71 -10.90 -5.12
C GLY A 16 -4.78 -11.99 -5.26
N ARG A 17 -4.39 -13.23 -5.62
CA ARG A 17 -5.33 -14.34 -5.80
C ARG A 17 -5.83 -14.91 -4.46
N SER A 18 -4.99 -14.95 -3.42
CA SER A 18 -5.41 -15.35 -2.07
C SER A 18 -6.35 -14.32 -1.44
N VAL A 19 -6.07 -13.03 -1.64
CA VAL A 19 -6.94 -11.93 -1.21
C VAL A 19 -8.29 -11.99 -1.95
N ALA A 20 -8.27 -12.18 -3.28
CA ALA A 20 -9.46 -12.37 -4.09
C ALA A 20 -10.34 -13.50 -3.56
N ARG A 21 -9.72 -14.66 -3.26
CA ARG A 21 -10.42 -15.83 -2.72
C ARG A 21 -11.12 -15.51 -1.41
N LYS A 22 -10.45 -14.85 -0.47
CA LYS A 22 -11.03 -14.52 0.84
C LYS A 22 -12.26 -13.62 0.68
N PHE A 23 -12.15 -12.53 -0.08
CA PHE A 23 -13.28 -11.62 -0.29
C PHE A 23 -14.45 -12.30 -1.01
N ALA A 24 -14.18 -13.19 -1.96
CA ALA A 24 -15.21 -13.97 -2.64
C ALA A 24 -15.92 -14.94 -1.70
N THR A 25 -15.18 -15.64 -0.82
CA THR A 25 -15.76 -16.52 0.22
C THR A 25 -16.64 -15.74 1.19
N ASP A 26 -16.29 -14.50 1.51
CA ASP A 26 -17.08 -13.62 2.37
C ASP A 26 -18.28 -12.97 1.63
N GLY A 27 -18.57 -13.43 0.40
CA GLY A 27 -19.74 -13.03 -0.38
C GLY A 27 -19.56 -11.76 -1.20
N SER A 28 -18.35 -11.19 -1.28
CA SER A 28 -18.09 -10.00 -2.10
C SER A 28 -18.06 -10.35 -3.60
N LEU A 29 -18.42 -9.40 -4.45
CA LEU A 29 -18.11 -9.45 -5.87
C LEU A 29 -16.66 -9.01 -6.05
N VAL A 30 -15.83 -9.84 -6.68
CA VAL A 30 -14.39 -9.58 -6.77
C VAL A 30 -13.99 -9.35 -8.22
N ALA A 31 -13.29 -8.23 -8.44
CA ALA A 31 -12.59 -7.92 -9.67
C ALA A 31 -11.08 -7.95 -9.42
N ILE A 32 -10.35 -8.63 -10.30
CA ILE A 32 -8.90 -8.70 -10.29
C ILE A 32 -8.36 -8.11 -11.57
N SER A 33 -7.25 -7.39 -11.47
CA SER A 33 -6.64 -6.76 -12.63
C SER A 33 -5.13 -6.97 -12.67
N ALA A 34 -4.61 -7.39 -13.82
CA ALA A 34 -3.20 -7.69 -14.04
C ALA A 34 -2.87 -7.78 -15.54
N ARG A 35 -1.58 -7.68 -15.88
CA ARG A 35 -1.09 -7.73 -17.27
C ARG A 35 -1.37 -9.05 -17.99
N SER A 36 -1.31 -10.15 -17.24
CA SER A 36 -1.42 -11.51 -17.77
C SER A 36 -2.86 -12.03 -17.87
N LEU A 37 -3.85 -11.21 -17.51
CA LEU A 37 -5.26 -11.58 -17.56
C LEU A 37 -5.87 -11.10 -18.88
N GLU A 38 -7.00 -11.70 -19.24
CA GLU A 38 -7.88 -11.18 -20.28
C GLU A 38 -9.17 -10.67 -19.64
N ASN A 39 -9.84 -9.72 -20.30
CA ASN A 39 -11.11 -9.20 -19.82
C ASN A 39 -12.18 -10.28 -19.83
N GLY A 40 -12.90 -10.48 -18.73
CA GLY A 40 -13.95 -11.50 -18.66
C GLY A 40 -14.20 -11.98 -17.23
N ILE A 41 -14.54 -13.27 -17.11
CA ILE A 41 -14.78 -13.94 -15.83
C ILE A 41 -13.81 -15.12 -15.71
N SER A 42 -13.08 -15.21 -14.60
CA SER A 42 -12.19 -16.34 -14.32
C SER A 42 -12.98 -17.62 -13.95
N PRO A 43 -12.38 -18.82 -14.01
CA PRO A 43 -13.03 -20.04 -13.55
C PRO A 43 -13.53 -19.99 -12.09
N GLU A 44 -12.88 -19.18 -11.26
CA GLU A 44 -13.25 -18.93 -9.85
C GLU A 44 -14.37 -17.89 -9.69
N GLY A 45 -14.87 -17.31 -10.78
CA GLY A 45 -15.95 -16.33 -10.77
C GLY A 45 -15.52 -14.89 -10.52
N TYR A 46 -14.23 -14.56 -10.64
CA TYR A 46 -13.75 -13.18 -10.52
C TYR A 46 -13.92 -12.44 -11.84
N ILE A 47 -14.28 -11.16 -11.78
CA ILE A 47 -14.16 -10.28 -12.95
C ILE A 47 -12.68 -10.07 -13.21
N THR A 48 -12.19 -10.45 -14.38
CA THR A 48 -10.80 -10.24 -14.79
C THR A 48 -10.70 -9.02 -15.66
N ILE A 49 -9.72 -8.16 -15.40
CA ILE A 49 -9.48 -6.93 -16.15
C ILE A 49 -8.00 -6.88 -16.53
N LYS A 50 -7.71 -7.02 -17.82
CA LYS A 50 -6.37 -6.83 -18.35
C LYS A 50 -5.95 -5.38 -18.14
N ALA A 51 -4.82 -5.16 -17.46
CA ALA A 51 -4.27 -3.83 -17.28
C ALA A 51 -2.76 -3.88 -17.14
N ASP A 52 -2.10 -2.93 -17.81
CA ASP A 52 -0.68 -2.67 -17.64
C ASP A 52 -0.47 -1.32 -16.96
N TYR A 53 -0.19 -1.36 -15.65
CA TYR A 53 0.01 -0.16 -14.84
C TYR A 53 1.32 0.59 -15.09
N SER A 54 2.14 0.18 -16.08
CA SER A 54 3.17 1.06 -16.64
C SER A 54 2.57 2.24 -17.42
N HIS A 55 1.29 2.15 -17.84
CA HIS A 55 0.59 3.19 -18.55
C HIS A 55 -0.36 3.96 -17.61
N ARG A 56 -0.32 5.30 -17.69
CA ARG A 56 -1.08 6.19 -16.77
C ARG A 56 -2.60 6.08 -16.93
N ASP A 57 -3.07 5.73 -18.13
CA ASP A 57 -4.47 5.52 -18.48
C ASP A 57 -5.05 4.21 -17.95
N ALA A 58 -4.20 3.23 -17.58
CA ALA A 58 -4.64 1.92 -17.12
C ALA A 58 -5.55 1.97 -15.89
N ILE A 59 -5.28 2.86 -14.92
CA ILE A 59 -6.10 2.99 -13.71
C ILE A 59 -7.51 3.48 -14.06
N PRO A 60 -7.70 4.64 -14.73
CA PRO A 60 -9.02 5.06 -15.22
C PRO A 60 -9.75 3.97 -16.00
N THR A 61 -9.10 3.30 -16.95
CA THR A 61 -9.71 2.26 -17.78
C THR A 61 -10.20 1.06 -16.97
N VAL A 62 -9.45 0.63 -15.95
CA VAL A 62 -9.89 -0.46 -15.05
C VAL A 62 -11.15 -0.09 -14.28
N PHE A 63 -11.21 1.15 -13.77
CA PHE A 63 -12.41 1.63 -13.06
C PHE A 63 -13.60 1.77 -14.00
N ASP A 64 -13.41 2.28 -15.21
CA ASP A 64 -14.47 2.41 -16.21
C ASP A 64 -15.03 1.06 -16.62
N TYR A 65 -14.15 0.08 -16.88
CA TYR A 65 -14.56 -1.28 -17.20
C TYR A 65 -15.35 -1.91 -16.04
N LEU A 66 -14.87 -1.80 -14.80
CA LEU A 66 -15.56 -2.38 -13.65
C LEU A 66 -16.93 -1.72 -13.41
N LYS A 67 -17.00 -0.38 -13.52
CA LYS A 67 -18.24 0.37 -13.40
C LYS A 67 -19.28 -0.09 -14.42
N ALA A 68 -18.88 -0.28 -15.67
CA ALA A 68 -19.76 -0.77 -16.73
C ALA A 68 -20.21 -2.22 -16.52
N THR A 69 -19.34 -3.07 -15.94
CA THR A 69 -19.59 -4.51 -15.82
C THR A 69 -20.40 -4.87 -14.57
N ALA A 70 -20.14 -4.19 -13.46
CA ALA A 70 -20.62 -4.60 -12.14
C ALA A 70 -21.05 -3.44 -11.23
N GLY A 71 -20.63 -2.22 -11.54
CA GLY A 71 -20.86 -1.03 -10.72
C GLY A 71 -19.60 -0.54 -10.03
N ILE A 72 -19.78 0.45 -9.15
CA ILE A 72 -18.67 1.19 -8.55
C ILE A 72 -18.03 0.32 -7.45
N PRO A 73 -16.70 0.06 -7.49
CA PRO A 73 -16.02 -0.64 -6.41
C PRO A 73 -16.08 0.20 -5.12
N ASN A 74 -16.45 -0.44 -4.01
CA ASN A 74 -16.43 0.18 -2.67
C ASN A 74 -15.21 -0.25 -1.85
N VAL A 75 -14.39 -1.17 -2.37
CA VAL A 75 -13.10 -1.58 -1.80
C VAL A 75 -12.08 -1.68 -2.93
N VAL A 76 -10.93 -1.02 -2.80
CA VAL A 76 -9.84 -1.08 -3.78
C VAL A 76 -8.54 -1.48 -3.09
N ILE A 77 -7.85 -2.48 -3.63
CA ILE A 77 -6.63 -3.07 -3.07
C ILE A 77 -5.53 -2.97 -4.14
N TYR A 78 -4.37 -2.38 -3.82
CA TYR A 78 -3.25 -2.22 -4.76
C TYR A 78 -2.06 -3.11 -4.38
N ASN A 79 -1.67 -4.01 -5.28
CA ASN A 79 -0.53 -4.90 -5.09
C ASN A 79 0.75 -4.25 -5.63
N ALA A 80 1.69 -3.93 -4.76
CA ALA A 80 2.83 -3.07 -5.06
C ALA A 80 4.06 -3.77 -5.67
N GLN A 81 3.87 -4.96 -6.27
CA GLN A 81 4.85 -5.60 -7.15
C GLN A 81 5.23 -4.71 -8.35
N HIS A 82 4.35 -3.77 -8.74
CA HIS A 82 4.62 -2.78 -9.78
C HIS A 82 5.66 -1.72 -9.39
N ALA A 83 5.82 -1.40 -8.10
CA ALA A 83 6.85 -0.45 -7.66
C ALA A 83 8.26 -1.00 -7.92
N VAL A 84 8.49 -2.30 -7.65
CA VAL A 84 9.78 -2.97 -7.91
C VAL A 84 10.09 -3.00 -9.40
N GLN A 85 9.12 -3.36 -10.24
CA GLN A 85 9.33 -3.36 -11.68
C GLN A 85 9.64 -1.96 -12.22
N GLY A 86 8.90 -0.93 -11.80
CA GLY A 86 9.18 0.45 -12.17
C GLY A 86 10.58 0.88 -11.74
N PHE A 87 11.03 0.47 -10.55
CA PHE A 87 12.40 0.72 -10.08
C PHE A 87 13.48 0.02 -10.89
N GLU A 88 13.22 -1.19 -11.39
CA GLU A 88 14.13 -1.93 -12.27
C GLU A 88 14.28 -1.27 -13.66
N GLU A 89 13.26 -0.57 -14.14
CA GLU A 89 13.27 0.16 -15.41
C GLU A 89 13.93 1.55 -15.32
N LEU A 90 14.11 2.08 -14.10
CA LEU A 90 14.72 3.40 -13.88
C LEU A 90 16.26 3.36 -13.99
N PRO A 91 16.90 4.44 -14.49
CA PRO A 91 18.36 4.55 -14.52
C PRO A 91 19.00 4.30 -13.15
N ALA A 92 20.24 3.78 -13.14
CA ALA A 92 20.97 3.51 -11.91
C ALA A 92 21.09 4.75 -10.99
N THR A 93 21.16 5.95 -11.59
CA THR A 93 21.24 7.24 -10.89
C THR A 93 19.94 7.70 -10.24
N ALA A 94 18.79 7.11 -10.61
CA ALA A 94 17.50 7.46 -10.02
C ALA A 94 17.37 6.92 -8.59
N LYS A 95 16.85 7.76 -7.69
CA LYS A 95 16.43 7.34 -6.34
C LYS A 95 15.19 6.47 -6.45
N LYS A 96 15.23 5.28 -5.83
CA LYS A 96 14.20 4.24 -5.92
C LYS A 96 13.58 4.04 -4.54
N VAL A 97 12.78 5.00 -4.14
CA VAL A 97 12.20 5.09 -2.78
C VAL A 97 10.69 5.04 -2.88
N PHE A 98 10.07 4.08 -2.19
CA PHE A 98 8.63 3.97 -2.03
C PHE A 98 8.27 4.37 -0.60
N ILE A 99 7.36 5.32 -0.42
CA ILE A 99 6.91 5.79 0.89
C ILE A 99 5.42 5.53 1.02
N TYR A 100 5.03 4.91 2.14
CA TYR A 100 3.65 4.71 2.54
C TYR A 100 3.37 5.52 3.81
N THR A 101 2.35 6.38 3.77
CA THR A 101 1.88 7.13 4.93
C THR A 101 1.21 6.19 5.94
N GLY A 102 1.90 5.95 7.04
CA GLY A 102 1.55 5.07 8.13
C GLY A 102 0.87 5.78 9.32
N ASN A 103 0.55 5.00 10.34
CA ASN A 103 0.22 5.46 11.69
C ASN A 103 0.47 4.32 12.70
N ILE A 104 0.26 4.59 13.99
CA ILE A 104 0.50 3.63 15.09
C ILE A 104 -0.19 2.26 14.96
N LEU A 105 -1.29 2.16 14.19
CA LEU A 105 -2.14 0.98 14.17
C LEU A 105 -1.49 -0.24 13.50
N ASN A 106 -0.29 -0.10 12.92
CA ASN A 106 0.48 -1.24 12.43
C ASN A 106 1.07 -2.10 13.56
N SER A 107 1.31 -1.53 14.74
CA SER A 107 1.95 -2.22 15.87
C SER A 107 1.12 -2.18 17.15
N THR A 108 0.20 -1.24 17.30
CA THR A 108 -0.58 -1.08 18.53
C THR A 108 -2.06 -1.30 18.27
N VAL A 109 -2.69 -2.13 19.11
CA VAL A 109 -4.13 -2.34 19.10
C VAL A 109 -4.81 -1.26 19.92
N LEU A 110 -5.49 -0.33 19.25
CA LEU A 110 -6.39 0.62 19.90
C LEU A 110 -7.81 0.01 19.88
N PRO A 111 -8.43 -0.27 21.05
CA PRO A 111 -9.70 -1.01 21.15
C PRO A 111 -10.92 -0.12 20.82
N VAL A 112 -10.88 0.58 19.69
CA VAL A 112 -11.96 1.42 19.18
C VAL A 112 -12.53 0.73 17.93
N PRO A 113 -13.83 0.37 17.89
CA PRO A 113 -14.42 -0.35 16.75
C PRO A 113 -14.20 0.33 15.39
N ALA A 114 -14.16 1.65 15.35
CA ALA A 114 -13.88 2.43 14.14
C ALA A 114 -12.48 2.18 13.55
N PHE A 115 -11.53 1.66 14.34
CA PHE A 115 -10.17 1.39 13.92
C PHE A 115 -9.91 -0.07 13.52
N PHE A 116 -10.89 -0.97 13.59
CA PHE A 116 -10.66 -2.39 13.31
C PHE A 116 -10.16 -2.63 11.89
N THR A 117 -10.90 -2.13 10.89
CA THR A 117 -10.52 -2.29 9.48
C THR A 117 -9.27 -1.49 9.15
N LEU A 118 -9.14 -0.28 9.70
CA LEU A 118 -7.98 0.59 9.51
C LEU A 118 -6.70 -0.06 10.03
N GLY A 119 -6.73 -0.60 11.26
CA GLY A 119 -5.59 -1.26 11.88
C GLY A 119 -5.17 -2.53 11.14
N ILE A 120 -6.13 -3.36 10.69
CA ILE A 120 -5.84 -4.50 9.81
C ILE A 120 -5.11 -4.04 8.55
N GLY A 121 -5.61 -2.99 7.90
CA GLY A 121 -5.00 -2.43 6.69
C GLY A 121 -3.59 -1.89 6.92
N LYS A 122 -3.36 -1.16 8.02
CA LYS A 122 -2.06 -0.60 8.39
C LYS A 122 -1.05 -1.67 8.76
N ALA A 123 -1.44 -2.68 9.54
CA ALA A 123 -0.59 -3.82 9.89
C ALA A 123 -0.19 -4.64 8.65
N ALA A 124 -1.15 -4.96 7.78
CA ALA A 124 -0.88 -5.67 6.53
C ALA A 124 0.08 -4.89 5.61
N SER A 125 -0.12 -3.57 5.49
CA SER A 125 0.75 -2.69 4.69
C SER A 125 2.17 -2.63 5.26
N ALA A 126 2.32 -2.52 6.58
CA ALA A 126 3.63 -2.53 7.24
C ALA A 126 4.36 -3.86 7.05
N TYR A 127 3.67 -5.00 7.17
CA TYR A 127 4.27 -6.30 6.88
C TYR A 127 4.81 -6.36 5.44
N TRP A 128 3.99 -5.92 4.48
CA TRP A 128 4.39 -5.89 3.07
C TRP A 128 5.61 -5.00 2.81
N LEU A 129 5.63 -3.78 3.35
CA LEU A 129 6.77 -2.85 3.20
C LEU A 129 8.05 -3.40 3.81
N GLY A 130 7.97 -3.97 5.02
CA GLY A 130 9.12 -4.57 5.67
C GLY A 130 9.68 -5.75 4.88
N ALA A 131 8.81 -6.63 4.36
CA ALA A 131 9.23 -7.70 3.47
C ALA A 131 9.89 -7.16 2.21
N SER A 132 9.33 -6.13 1.58
CA SER A 132 9.91 -5.50 0.38
C SER A 132 11.28 -4.87 0.65
N ASP A 133 11.45 -4.05 1.69
CA ASP A 133 12.73 -3.41 1.99
C ASP A 133 13.81 -4.46 2.30
N LEU A 134 13.49 -5.50 3.08
CA LEU A 134 14.43 -6.58 3.39
C LEU A 134 14.89 -7.35 2.15
N ASN A 135 14.00 -7.52 1.15
CA ASN A 135 14.33 -8.23 -0.09
C ASN A 135 15.06 -7.37 -1.13
N TYR A 136 14.78 -6.06 -1.16
CA TYR A 136 15.23 -5.19 -2.27
C TYR A 136 16.20 -4.07 -1.87
N SER A 137 16.45 -3.84 -0.58
CA SER A 137 17.40 -2.83 -0.09
C SER A 137 18.82 -3.03 -0.65
N LYS A 138 19.26 -4.28 -0.82
CA LYS A 138 20.55 -4.60 -1.46
C LYS A 138 20.62 -4.20 -2.94
N LYS A 139 19.48 -4.04 -3.62
CA LYS A 139 19.38 -3.47 -4.98
C LYS A 139 19.30 -1.95 -4.98
N GLY A 140 19.38 -1.31 -3.81
CA GLY A 140 19.21 0.14 -3.64
C GLY A 140 17.74 0.60 -3.64
N PHE A 141 16.78 -0.33 -3.56
CA PHE A 141 15.35 0.03 -3.52
C PHE A 141 14.94 0.12 -2.06
N ARG A 142 14.38 1.26 -1.65
CA ARG A 142 13.94 1.46 -0.27
C ARG A 142 12.43 1.54 -0.19
N PHE A 143 11.87 0.89 0.81
CA PHE A 143 10.43 0.90 1.10
C PHE A 143 10.24 1.39 2.54
N TYR A 144 9.51 2.49 2.72
CA TYR A 144 9.31 3.09 4.03
C TYR A 144 7.83 3.12 4.41
N TYR A 145 7.55 2.74 5.65
CA TYR A 145 6.32 3.04 6.38
C TYR A 145 6.60 4.26 7.25
N ALA A 146 6.05 5.42 6.90
CA ALA A 146 6.33 6.69 7.58
C ALA A 146 5.19 7.04 8.54
N ASP A 147 5.47 7.07 9.83
CA ASP A 147 4.48 7.17 10.91
C ASP A 147 4.75 8.38 11.80
N GLU A 148 3.85 9.37 11.73
CA GLU A 148 3.94 10.59 12.54
C GLU A 148 3.48 10.32 13.98
N ARG A 149 4.32 10.71 14.94
CA ARG A 149 4.07 10.61 16.37
C ARG A 149 4.26 11.95 17.06
N THR A 150 3.65 12.10 18.23
CA THR A 150 4.01 13.16 19.16
C THR A 150 5.46 12.96 19.65
N LEU A 151 6.04 13.97 20.30
CA LEU A 151 7.40 13.87 20.85
C LEU A 151 7.53 12.77 21.93
N GLU A 152 6.41 12.38 22.53
CA GLU A 152 6.28 11.32 23.52
C GLU A 152 6.02 9.94 22.88
N GLY A 153 5.88 9.88 21.55
CA GLY A 153 5.63 8.64 20.80
C GLY A 153 4.15 8.26 20.65
N ALA A 154 3.22 9.10 21.11
CA ALA A 154 1.79 8.87 20.97
C ALA A 154 1.32 9.10 19.52
N PRO A 155 0.17 8.55 19.09
CA PRO A 155 -0.37 8.87 17.77
C PRO A 155 -0.84 10.32 17.70
N VAL A 156 -0.58 10.99 16.58
CA VAL A 156 -1.04 12.37 16.34
C VAL A 156 -2.55 12.49 16.08
N LEU A 157 -3.21 11.39 15.69
CA LEU A 157 -4.65 11.33 15.42
C LEU A 157 -5.12 12.42 14.44
N GLY A 158 -5.78 13.46 14.94
CA GLY A 158 -6.32 14.57 14.14
C GLY A 158 -5.33 15.73 13.95
N ASP A 159 -4.25 15.78 14.73
CA ASP A 159 -3.26 16.86 14.76
C ASP A 159 -2.10 16.60 13.77
N ILE A 160 -2.43 16.10 12.58
CA ILE A 160 -1.47 15.73 11.54
C ILE A 160 -0.78 16.99 11.00
N ASP A 161 0.55 16.97 10.95
CA ASP A 161 1.35 18.04 10.36
C ASP A 161 1.77 17.68 8.92
N ALA A 162 1.17 18.37 7.95
CA ALA A 162 1.44 18.14 6.53
C ALA A 162 2.84 18.62 6.10
N GLU A 163 3.38 19.68 6.72
CA GLU A 163 4.71 20.20 6.40
C GLU A 163 5.78 19.27 6.94
N ALA A 164 5.61 18.78 8.18
CA ALA A 164 6.49 17.77 8.76
C ALA A 164 6.54 16.48 7.93
N HIS A 165 5.41 16.04 7.37
CA HIS A 165 5.36 14.91 6.44
C HIS A 165 6.19 15.17 5.17
N ALA A 166 6.04 16.35 4.55
CA ALA A 166 6.77 16.70 3.34
C ALA A 166 8.29 16.72 3.57
N ASP A 167 8.72 17.35 4.66
CA ASP A 167 10.12 17.41 5.08
C ASP A 167 10.68 16.01 5.34
N PHE A 168 9.92 15.17 6.06
CA PHE A 168 10.35 13.81 6.35
C PHE A 168 10.44 12.95 5.09
N TYR A 169 9.49 13.07 4.16
CA TYR A 169 9.53 12.32 2.91
C TYR A 169 10.72 12.73 2.06
N LYS A 170 11.04 14.03 2.04
CA LYS A 170 12.25 14.52 1.40
C LYS A 170 13.51 13.93 2.04
N GLN A 171 13.59 13.86 3.37
CA GLN A 171 14.70 13.23 4.08
C GLN A 171 14.89 11.76 3.64
N LEU A 172 13.79 10.99 3.54
CA LEU A 172 13.82 9.60 3.10
C LEU A 172 14.28 9.43 1.64
N VAL A 173 13.84 10.32 0.75
CA VAL A 173 14.20 10.29 -0.68
C VAL A 173 15.67 10.68 -0.90
N ASP A 174 16.14 11.71 -0.21
CA ASP A 174 17.52 12.16 -0.31
C ASP A 174 18.47 11.05 0.20
N GLY A 175 18.03 10.30 1.21
CA GLY A 175 18.75 9.15 1.76
C GLY A 175 20.03 9.54 2.49
N GLN A 176 20.03 10.74 3.10
CA GLN A 176 21.18 11.30 3.79
C GLN A 176 21.49 10.56 5.10
N ASP A 177 20.47 9.97 5.72
CA ASP A 177 20.59 9.18 6.93
C ASP A 177 20.30 7.69 6.65
N SER A 178 21.35 6.89 6.58
CA SER A 178 21.25 5.44 6.37
C SER A 178 20.77 4.67 7.60
N SER A 179 20.69 5.31 8.77
CA SER A 179 20.23 4.66 10.00
C SER A 179 18.70 4.52 10.06
N ILE A 180 17.97 5.27 9.23
CA ILE A 180 16.51 5.21 9.19
C ILE A 180 16.04 3.84 8.70
N PRO A 181 15.31 3.07 9.54
CA PRO A 181 14.78 1.76 9.16
C PRO A 181 13.56 1.91 8.25
N TRP A 182 13.15 0.82 7.59
CA TRP A 182 11.93 0.80 6.77
C TRP A 182 10.68 1.19 7.57
N LEU A 183 10.63 0.85 8.86
CA LEU A 183 9.56 1.27 9.77
C LEU A 183 9.98 2.59 10.42
N ALA A 184 9.73 3.69 9.71
CA ALA A 184 10.26 5.00 10.03
C ALA A 184 9.22 5.81 10.81
N THR A 185 9.53 6.14 12.06
CA THR A 185 8.73 7.08 12.86
C THR A 185 9.36 8.46 12.88
N PHE A 186 8.54 9.49 12.95
CA PHE A 186 9.00 10.88 12.96
C PHE A 186 8.07 11.76 13.78
N ALA A 187 8.55 12.94 14.16
CA ALA A 187 7.77 13.95 14.85
C ALA A 187 7.98 15.33 14.21
N SER A 188 6.94 16.16 14.23
CA SER A 188 7.02 17.53 13.71
C SER A 188 8.16 18.32 14.36
N GLY A 189 8.89 19.07 13.54
CA GLY A 189 10.08 19.84 13.95
C GLY A 189 11.31 19.02 14.35
N ARG A 190 11.27 17.67 14.27
CA ARG A 190 12.40 16.80 14.64
C ARG A 190 12.89 15.90 13.51
N GLY A 191 12.04 15.53 12.56
CA GLY A 191 12.35 14.51 11.56
C GLY A 191 12.35 13.12 12.20
N TYR A 192 13.25 12.22 11.76
CA TYR A 192 13.33 10.85 12.28
C TYR A 192 13.49 10.82 13.81
N VAL A 193 12.63 10.05 14.48
CA VAL A 193 12.75 9.75 15.91
C VAL A 193 12.45 8.28 16.11
N ASN A 194 13.35 7.53 16.74
CA ASN A 194 13.11 6.12 17.04
C ASN A 194 12.25 5.96 18.29
N PHE A 195 10.97 5.62 18.10
CA PHE A 195 10.11 5.19 19.20
C PHE A 195 10.11 3.66 19.30
N PRO A 196 10.50 3.07 20.46
CA PRO A 196 10.44 1.63 20.67
C PRO A 196 9.03 1.08 20.42
N ARG A 197 8.94 -0.14 19.89
CA ARG A 197 7.65 -0.83 19.80
C ARG A 197 7.09 -1.06 21.20
N THR A 198 5.85 -0.62 21.40
CA THR A 198 4.97 -1.01 22.51
C THR A 198 4.29 -2.33 22.21
#